data_AF-A0A969E0N2-F1
#
_entry.id   AF-A0A969E0N2-F1
#
_cell.length_a   1.000
_cell.length_b   1.000
_cell.length_c   1.000
_cell.angle_alpha   90.00
_cell.angle_beta   90.00
_cell.angle_gamma   90.00
#
_symmetry.space_group_name_H-M   'P 1'
#
loop_
_entity.id
_entity.type
_entity.pdbx_description
1 polymer ?
#
loop_
_entity_poly.entity_id
_entity_poly.type
_entity_poly.pdbx_seq_one_letter_code
_entity_poly.pdbx_strand_id
1 'polypeptide(L)' 'MRFRAFIGAVCALGLFAVTLFSDAAQAVPKGVTYDDIVNTGLANSCPQIEQTVRGSISLDKG' A
#
# COMPACT_ATOMS: atom_id res chain seq x y z
N MET A 1 -15.34 -23.55 24.50
CA MET A 1 -16.13 -23.78 23.25
C MET A 1 -17.21 -22.72 23.02
N ARG A 2 -17.97 -22.30 24.03
CA ARG A 2 -19.11 -21.36 23.96
C ARG A 2 -18.87 -20.04 23.20
N PHE A 3 -17.70 -19.44 23.37
CA PHE A 3 -17.38 -18.15 22.73
C PHE A 3 -16.60 -18.29 21.41
N ARG A 4 -16.33 -19.51 20.91
CA ARG A 4 -15.52 -19.71 19.70
C ARG A 4 -16.15 -19.07 18.47
N ALA A 5 -17.47 -19.15 18.35
CA ALA A 5 -18.21 -18.49 17.26
C ALA A 5 -18.14 -16.96 17.36
N PHE A 6 -18.24 -16.42 18.58
CA PHE A 6 -18.16 -14.97 18.83
C PHE A 6 -16.76 -14.42 18.53
N ILE A 7 -15.71 -15.11 19.00
CA ILE A 7 -14.31 -14.75 18.71
C ILE A 7 -14.05 -14.82 17.20
N GLY A 8 -14.56 -15.86 16.51
CA GLY A 8 -14.46 -15.97 15.06
C GLY A 8 -15.13 -14.81 14.32
N ALA A 9 -16.32 -14.38 14.76
CA ALA A 9 -17.03 -13.25 14.16
C ALA A 9 -16.27 -11.92 14.35
N VAL A 10 -15.72 -11.67 15.53
CA VAL A 10 -14.91 -10.46 15.80
C VAL A 10 -13.63 -10.46 14.96
N CYS A 11 -12.94 -11.60 14.86
CA CYS A 11 -11.76 -11.71 14.00
C CYS A 11 -12.09 -11.53 12.52
N ALA A 12 -13.20 -12.10 12.04
CA ALA A 12 -13.63 -11.94 10.65
C ALA A 12 -13.95 -10.47 10.32
N LEU A 13 -14.62 -9.76 11.23
CA LEU A 13 -14.90 -8.32 11.10
C LEU A 13 -13.63 -7.48 11.13
N GLY A 14 -12.68 -7.80 12.02
CA GLY A 14 -11.39 -7.10 12.11
C GLY A 14 -10.55 -7.28 10.85
N LEU A 15 -10.47 -8.50 10.31
CA LEU A 15 -9.75 -8.77 9.07
C LEU A 15 -10.41 -8.11 7.87
N PHE A 16 -11.74 -8.11 7.79
CA PHE A 16 -12.49 -7.41 6.75
C PHE A 16 -12.25 -5.89 6.77
N ALA A 17 -12.21 -5.28 7.95
CA ALA A 17 -11.85 -3.87 8.09
C ALA A 17 -10.43 -3.60 7.58
N VAL A 18 -9.43 -4.40 7.98
CA VAL A 18 -8.06 -4.21 7.50
C VAL A 18 -7.96 -4.34 5.98
N THR A 19 -8.71 -5.25 5.35
CA THR A 19 -8.68 -5.41 3.88
C THR A 19 -9.26 -4.23 3.10
N LEU A 20 -10.22 -3.49 3.65
CA LEU A 20 -10.84 -2.35 2.96
C LEU A 20 -10.06 -1.04 3.14
N PHE A 21 -9.30 -0.90 4.23
CA PHE A 21 -8.48 0.28 4.50
C PHE A 21 -6.99 0.07 4.19
N SER A 22 -6.59 -1.13 3.76
CA SER A 22 -5.26 -1.37 3.22
C SER A 22 -5.25 -0.95 1.76
N ASP A 23 -5.09 0.34 1.51
CA ASP A 23 -4.63 0.81 0.21
C ASP A 23 -3.22 0.24 0.01
N ALA A 24 -3.10 -0.79 -0.82
CA ALA A 24 -1.81 -1.28 -1.25
C ALA A 24 -1.14 -0.10 -1.96
N ALA A 25 -0.09 0.46 -1.36
CA ALA A 25 0.55 1.72 -1.77
C ALA A 25 0.57 1.84 -3.30
N GLN A 26 -0.35 2.63 -3.86
CA GLN A 26 -0.50 2.72 -5.29
C GLN A 26 0.70 3.50 -5.83
N ALA A 27 1.28 3.01 -6.92
CA ALA A 27 2.35 3.73 -7.59
C ALA A 27 1.83 5.13 -7.94
N VAL A 28 2.45 6.18 -7.36
CA VAL A 28 2.12 7.56 -7.67
C VAL A 28 2.31 7.74 -9.19
N PRO A 29 1.25 8.06 -9.95
CA PRO A 29 1.36 8.23 -11.40
C PRO A 29 2.32 9.38 -11.69
N LYS A 30 3.22 9.18 -12.66
CA LYS A 30 4.12 10.25 -13.11
C LYS A 30 3.28 11.40 -13.64
N GLY A 31 3.49 12.60 -13.10
CA GLY A 31 2.79 13.82 -13.53
C GLY A 31 1.73 14.36 -12.56
N VAL A 32 1.56 13.76 -11.37
CA VAL A 32 0.77 14.41 -10.30
C VAL A 32 1.50 15.66 -9.82
N THR A 33 0.74 16.73 -9.61
CA THR A 33 1.27 18.01 -9.09
C THR A 33 1.16 18.06 -7.58
N TYR A 34 1.80 19.05 -6.96
CA TYR A 34 1.76 19.24 -5.50
C TYR A 34 0.31 19.35 -4.98
N ASP A 35 -0.53 20.07 -5.72
CA ASP A 35 -1.92 20.34 -5.33
C ASP A 35 -2.78 19.06 -5.35
N ASP A 36 -2.41 18.07 -6.18
CA ASP A 36 -3.09 16.78 -6.28
C ASP A 36 -2.75 15.84 -5.10
N ILE A 37 -1.63 16.07 -4.41
CA ILE A 37 -1.11 15.17 -3.38
C ILE A 37 -1.08 15.77 -1.97
N VAL A 38 -1.36 17.07 -1.81
CA VAL A 38 -1.39 17.72 -0.50
C VAL A 38 -2.52 17.14 0.36
N ASN A 39 -2.22 16.79 1.61
CA ASN A 39 -3.16 16.18 2.58
C ASN A 39 -3.69 14.77 2.24
N THR A 40 -3.23 14.12 1.17
CA THR A 40 -3.68 12.77 0.80
C THR A 40 -2.89 11.66 1.49
N GLY A 41 -1.72 11.97 2.04
CA GLY A 41 -0.80 10.98 2.63
C GLY A 41 0.05 10.22 1.59
N LEU A 42 -0.18 10.42 0.29
CA LEU A 42 0.60 9.81 -0.79
C LEU A 42 2.08 10.19 -0.73
N ALA A 43 2.39 11.41 -0.28
CA ALA A 43 3.77 11.90 -0.11
C ALA A 43 4.58 11.10 0.95
N ASN A 44 3.91 10.39 1.86
CA ASN A 44 4.57 9.54 2.85
C ASN A 44 4.75 8.09 2.38
N SER A 45 4.29 7.77 1.17
CA SER A 45 4.33 6.41 0.63
C SER A 45 5.46 6.25 -0.39
N CYS A 46 6.24 5.18 -0.26
CA CYS A 46 7.30 4.87 -1.22
C CYS A 46 6.70 4.43 -2.56
N PRO A 47 7.21 4.90 -3.72
CA PRO A 47 6.75 4.45 -5.03
C PRO A 47 6.98 2.95 -5.22
N GLN A 48 5.97 2.24 -5.72
CA GLN A 48 6.12 0.86 -6.17
C GLN A 48 6.81 0.83 -7.53
N ILE A 49 7.80 -0.05 -7.69
CA ILE A 49 8.40 -0.35 -8.99
C ILE A 49 7.64 -1.52 -9.61
N GLU A 50 7.27 -1.36 -10.88
CA GLU A 50 6.56 -2.38 -11.64
C GLU A 50 7.37 -3.68 -11.68
N GLN A 51 6.72 -4.82 -11.42
CA GLN A 51 7.42 -6.10 -11.26
C GLN A 51 8.15 -6.58 -12.54
N THR A 52 7.79 -5.98 -13.67
CA THR A 52 8.38 -6.21 -15.00
C THR A 52 9.75 -5.53 -15.18
N VAL A 53 10.09 -4.52 -14.37
CA VAL A 53 11.34 -3.76 -14.47
C VAL A 53 12.43 -4.38 -13.59
N ARG A 54 12.62 -5.69 -13.70
CA ARG A 54 13.72 -6.41 -13.04
C ARG A 54 14.95 -6.39 -13.94
N GLY A 55 15.80 -5.39 -13.77
CA GLY A 55 17.11 -5.28 -14.42
C GLY A 55 18.16 -4.70 -13.46
N SER A 56 19.41 -4.65 -13.90
CA SER A 56 20.49 -3.96 -13.20
C SER A 56 20.93 -2.74 -14.01
N ILE A 57 21.19 -1.63 -13.32
CA ILE A 57 21.74 -0.41 -13.92
C ILE A 57 23.18 -0.30 -13.45
N SER A 58 24.14 -0.39 -14.37
CA SER A 58 25.54 -0.19 -14.05
C SER A 58 25.81 1.28 -13.72
N LEU A 59 26.50 1.52 -12.62
CA LEU A 59 26.96 2.86 -12.23
C LEU A 59 28.42 3.03 -12.66
N ASP A 60 28.72 4.15 -13.33
CA ASP A 60 30.10 4.51 -13.65
C ASP A 60 30.87 4.90 -12.38
N LYS A 61 32.17 4.59 -12.32
CA LYS A 61 33.00 4.99 -11.17
C LYS A 61 33.43 6.43 -11.39
N GLY A 62 32.82 7.34 -10.64
CA GLY A 62 33.14 8.78 -10.65
C GLY A 62 34.59 9.09 -10.29
#